data_AF-A0A6N6NM23-F1
#
_entry.id   AF-A0A6N6NM23-F1
#
_cell.length_a   1.000
_cell.length_b   1.000
_cell.length_c   1.000
_cell.angle_alpha   90.00
_cell.angle_beta   90.00
_cell.angle_gamma   90.00
#
_symmetry.space_group_name_H-M   'P 1'
#
loop_
_entity.id
_entity.type
_entity.pdbx_description
1 polymer ?
#
loop_
_entity_poly.entity_id
_entity_poly.type
_entity_poly.pdbx_seq_one_letter_code
_entity_poly.pdbx_strand_id
1 'polypeptide(L)'
;MAFALVCVCGLAGCSQQATSESGSGLVKSEDYPNTVTVDKLSMEYPNEFEVSKKYDAGQHAGDFPDGVSDTASALLLNKSGSIMITVVSADDSENVGLDGLKDWVEAAPERLEKMKETQPEMYESLKNVDWENPEKTTVNGADVLCVKTASGKTTTVTYYLAKEGAIAGYVSVVLPTSEYDANKGIYEKIVATTTIS
;
A
#
# COMPACT_ATOMS: atom_id res chain seq x y z
N MET A 1 21.60 -10.73 0.74
CA MET A 1 20.27 -10.33 0.27
C MET A 1 19.65 -9.49 1.37
N ALA A 2 19.45 -8.20 1.14
CA ALA A 2 18.80 -7.32 2.10
C ALA A 2 17.30 -7.33 1.80
N PHE A 3 16.55 -8.17 2.52
CA PHE A 3 15.10 -8.10 2.56
C PHE A 3 14.72 -6.91 3.44
N ALA A 4 14.51 -5.75 2.82
CA ALA A 4 13.94 -4.59 3.50
C ALA A 4 12.42 -4.68 3.33
N LEU A 5 11.73 -5.26 4.30
CA LEU A 5 10.27 -5.30 4.35
C LEU A 5 9.73 -3.89 4.65
N VAL A 6 9.68 -3.05 3.63
CA VAL A 6 9.27 -1.65 3.76
C VAL A 6 7.80 -1.48 3.37
N CYS A 7 6.90 -2.12 4.10
CA CYS A 7 5.62 -1.48 4.43
C CYS A 7 5.58 -0.98 5.87
N VAL A 8 6.70 -1.08 6.61
CA VAL A 8 6.83 -0.58 7.98
C VAL A 8 7.87 0.53 8.13
N CYS A 9 8.75 0.79 7.14
CA CYS A 9 9.73 1.89 7.27
C CYS A 9 9.16 3.30 7.11
N GLY A 10 7.84 3.46 6.95
CA GLY A 10 7.16 4.71 7.28
C GLY A 10 7.21 5.06 8.78
N LEU A 11 7.52 4.10 9.67
CA LEU A 11 7.52 4.29 11.12
C LEU A 11 8.84 4.83 11.70
N ALA A 12 9.95 4.83 10.95
CA ALA A 12 11.26 5.23 11.50
C ALA A 12 11.61 6.72 11.29
N GLY A 13 10.72 7.51 10.69
CA GLY A 13 10.96 8.93 10.36
C GLY A 13 10.05 9.96 11.03
N CYS A 14 8.98 9.54 11.72
CA CYS A 14 8.14 10.47 12.48
C CYS A 14 8.74 10.68 13.88
N SER A 15 9.94 11.27 13.94
CA SER A 15 10.46 11.80 15.19
C SER A 15 9.53 12.92 15.65
N GLN A 16 8.80 12.66 16.74
CA GLN A 16 8.28 13.62 17.70
C GLN A 16 8.21 15.08 17.23
N GLN A 17 7.05 15.49 16.71
CA GLN A 17 6.61 16.86 16.86
C GLN A 17 5.27 16.86 17.60
N ALA A 18 5.36 16.93 18.93
CA ALA A 18 4.21 17.17 19.77
C ALA A 18 3.83 18.65 19.70
N THR A 19 2.52 18.86 19.50
CA THR A 19 1.64 19.96 19.93
C THR A 19 1.05 20.87 18.84
N SER A 20 -0.29 21.00 18.95
CA SER A 20 -1.23 21.95 18.32
C SER A 20 -1.33 21.88 16.79
N GLU A 21 -2.45 21.56 16.16
CA GLU A 21 -3.86 21.75 16.50
C GLU A 21 -4.66 20.47 16.18
N SER A 22 -5.79 20.27 16.87
CA SER A 22 -6.85 19.35 16.44
C SER A 22 -7.55 19.88 15.19
N GLY A 23 -6.79 20.04 14.10
CA GLY A 23 -7.30 20.32 12.77
C GLY A 23 -7.36 18.99 12.05
N SER A 24 -8.57 18.46 11.86
CA SER A 24 -8.73 17.18 11.19
C SER A 24 -8.13 17.28 9.77
N GLY A 25 -7.19 16.39 9.44
CA GLY A 25 -6.65 16.23 8.09
C GLY A 25 -7.64 15.54 7.15
N LEU A 26 -8.94 15.72 7.43
CA LEU A 26 -10.03 15.17 6.65
C LEU A 26 -9.91 15.69 5.23
N VAL A 27 -10.03 14.77 4.29
CA VAL A 27 -10.41 15.12 2.93
C VAL A 27 -11.83 15.70 3.02
N LYS A 28 -11.98 16.97 2.64
CA LYS A 28 -13.24 17.73 2.82
C LYS A 28 -14.10 17.73 1.56
N SER A 29 -13.57 17.27 0.44
CA SER A 29 -14.25 17.24 -0.84
C SER A 29 -14.15 15.87 -1.52
N GLU A 30 -15.21 15.50 -2.24
CA GLU A 30 -15.20 14.37 -3.18
C GLU A 30 -14.70 14.79 -4.57
N ASP A 31 -14.33 16.06 -4.75
CA ASP A 31 -13.69 16.51 -5.97
C ASP A 31 -12.23 16.04 -6.00
N TYR A 32 -11.84 15.37 -7.10
CA TYR A 32 -10.48 14.90 -7.34
C TYR A 32 -9.85 15.66 -8.53
N PRO A 33 -9.50 16.94 -8.36
CA PRO A 33 -9.03 17.78 -9.46
C PRO A 33 -7.61 17.44 -9.93
N ASN A 34 -6.87 16.61 -9.18
CA ASN A 34 -5.48 16.28 -9.49
C ASN A 34 -5.36 14.82 -9.93
N THR A 35 -4.35 14.55 -10.76
CA THR A 35 -4.01 13.20 -11.20
C THR A 35 -2.52 12.95 -10.98
N VAL A 36 -2.19 11.81 -10.38
CA VAL A 36 -0.83 11.29 -10.32
C VAL A 36 -0.71 10.14 -11.32
N THR A 37 0.32 10.18 -12.15
CA THR A 37 0.68 9.10 -13.06
C THR A 37 2.07 8.58 -12.72
N VAL A 38 2.16 7.26 -12.58
CA VAL A 38 3.38 6.48 -12.39
C VAL A 38 3.37 5.41 -13.47
N ASP A 39 4.17 5.61 -14.52
CA ASP A 39 4.19 4.75 -15.71
C ASP A 39 2.77 4.38 -16.21
N LYS A 40 2.37 3.10 -16.18
CA LYS A 40 1.05 2.63 -16.62
C LYS A 40 -0.11 2.82 -15.63
N LEU A 41 0.18 3.28 -14.41
CA LEU A 41 -0.84 3.52 -13.38
C LEU A 41 -1.14 5.01 -13.24
N SER A 42 -2.42 5.35 -13.20
CA SER A 42 -2.88 6.70 -12.88
C SER A 42 -3.98 6.67 -11.83
N MET A 43 -4.00 7.65 -10.93
CA MET A 43 -5.00 7.79 -9.87
C MET A 43 -5.31 9.28 -9.66
N GLU A 44 -6.58 9.59 -9.47
CA GLU A 44 -7.03 10.93 -9.11
C GLU A 44 -6.97 11.12 -7.59
N TYR A 45 -6.67 12.33 -7.13
CA TYR A 45 -6.56 12.61 -5.70
C TYR A 45 -7.01 14.04 -5.35
N PRO A 46 -7.49 14.26 -4.11
CA PRO A 46 -8.04 15.54 -3.70
C PRO A 46 -6.90 16.52 -3.32
N ASN A 47 -7.19 17.83 -3.28
CA ASN A 47 -6.18 18.88 -3.05
C ASN A 47 -5.47 18.80 -1.69
N GLU A 48 -6.02 18.04 -0.74
CA GLU A 48 -5.46 17.82 0.58
C GLU A 48 -4.19 16.95 0.55
N PHE A 49 -3.93 16.25 -0.56
CA PHE A 49 -2.70 15.51 -0.76
C PHE A 49 -1.72 16.28 -1.66
N GLU A 50 -0.44 16.12 -1.36
CA GLU A 50 0.66 16.57 -2.20
C GLU A 50 1.55 15.38 -2.57
N VAL A 51 2.02 15.34 -3.82
CA VAL A 51 3.04 14.38 -4.24
C VAL A 51 4.36 14.78 -3.57
N SER A 52 4.72 14.07 -2.51
CA SER A 52 5.91 14.36 -1.71
C SER A 52 7.19 13.84 -2.38
N LYS A 53 7.13 12.63 -2.95
CA LYS A 53 8.30 11.98 -3.55
C LYS A 53 7.91 10.99 -4.64
N LYS A 54 8.78 10.83 -5.64
CA LYS A 54 8.76 9.72 -6.59
C LYS A 54 9.99 8.86 -6.39
N TYR A 55 9.83 7.56 -6.59
CA TYR A 55 10.87 6.53 -6.42
C TYR A 55 11.02 5.77 -7.73
N ASP A 56 12.26 5.54 -8.14
CA ASP A 56 12.61 4.63 -9.24
C ASP A 56 12.80 3.19 -8.73
N ALA A 57 12.91 2.24 -9.65
CA ALA A 57 13.11 0.82 -9.36
C ALA A 57 14.24 0.59 -8.33
N GLY A 58 13.97 -0.24 -7.33
CA GLY A 58 14.92 -0.58 -6.26
C GLY A 58 15.15 0.50 -5.20
N GLN A 59 14.53 1.67 -5.31
CA GLN A 59 14.55 2.69 -4.24
C GLN A 59 13.43 2.50 -3.21
N HIS A 60 12.46 1.65 -3.55
CA HIS A 60 11.42 1.13 -2.68
C HIS A 60 11.35 -0.39 -2.89
N ALA A 61 10.99 -1.14 -1.85
CA ALA A 61 10.91 -2.59 -1.90
C ALA A 61 9.65 -3.05 -1.16
N GLY A 62 8.65 -3.46 -1.94
CA GLY A 62 7.51 -4.23 -1.50
C GLY A 62 7.88 -5.70 -1.24
N ASP A 63 7.06 -6.37 -0.43
CA ASP A 63 7.17 -7.79 -0.14
C ASP A 63 6.30 -8.59 -1.11
N PHE A 64 6.93 -9.15 -2.13
CA PHE A 64 6.26 -9.88 -3.19
C PHE A 64 6.80 -11.30 -3.31
N PRO A 65 6.00 -12.23 -3.89
CA PRO A 65 6.54 -13.51 -4.33
C PRO A 65 7.69 -13.30 -5.34
N ASP A 66 8.55 -14.30 -5.44
CA ASP A 66 9.66 -14.30 -6.38
C ASP A 66 9.18 -13.98 -7.80
N GLY A 67 9.97 -13.22 -8.55
CA GLY A 67 9.63 -12.78 -9.91
C GLY A 67 8.72 -11.55 -9.96
N VAL A 68 8.27 -10.99 -8.84
CA VAL A 68 7.55 -9.71 -8.80
C VAL A 68 8.38 -8.64 -8.09
N SER A 69 8.51 -7.47 -8.69
CA SER A 69 9.31 -6.37 -8.13
C SER A 69 8.77 -4.98 -8.45
N ASP A 70 8.99 -4.04 -7.54
CA ASP A 70 8.65 -2.63 -7.74
C ASP A 70 9.51 -2.00 -8.84
N THR A 71 8.87 -1.19 -9.67
CA THR A 71 9.53 -0.50 -10.80
C THR A 71 9.51 1.01 -10.67
N ALA A 72 8.41 1.58 -10.16
CA ALA A 72 8.29 3.01 -9.91
C ALA A 72 7.17 3.26 -8.90
N SER A 73 7.33 4.29 -8.07
CA SER A 73 6.31 4.68 -7.09
C SER A 73 6.17 6.19 -6.96
N ALA A 74 5.00 6.64 -6.49
CA ALA A 74 4.80 7.98 -5.99
C ALA A 74 4.16 7.95 -4.60
N LEU A 75 4.72 8.71 -3.67
CA LEU A 75 4.23 8.90 -2.31
C LEU A 75 3.49 10.24 -2.23
N LEU A 76 2.21 10.17 -1.88
CA LEU A 76 1.35 11.30 -1.60
C LEU A 76 1.17 11.41 -0.09
N LEU A 77 1.34 12.62 0.45
CA LEU A 77 1.19 12.90 1.88
C LEU A 77 0.09 13.93 2.11
N ASN A 78 -0.62 13.76 3.21
CA ASN A 78 -1.43 14.82 3.82
C ASN A 78 -1.11 14.93 5.31
N LYS A 79 -1.89 15.72 6.06
CA LYS A 79 -1.70 15.90 7.51
C LYS A 79 -2.00 14.64 8.34
N SER A 80 -2.76 13.69 7.80
CA SER A 80 -3.23 12.50 8.50
C SER A 80 -2.45 11.24 8.15
N GLY A 81 -1.82 11.15 6.97
CA GLY A 81 -1.03 9.99 6.57
C GLY A 81 -0.66 10.03 5.09
N SER A 82 -0.62 8.84 4.47
CA SER A 82 -0.02 8.68 3.14
C SER A 82 -0.80 7.74 2.23
N ILE A 83 -0.72 8.02 0.94
CA ILE A 83 -1.10 7.11 -0.13
C ILE A 83 0.12 6.88 -1.01
N MET A 84 0.45 5.63 -1.29
CA MET A 84 1.51 5.27 -2.22
C MET A 84 0.94 4.51 -3.40
N ILE A 85 1.24 4.96 -4.61
CA ILE A 85 0.90 4.26 -5.85
C ILE A 85 2.19 3.72 -6.45
N THR A 86 2.23 2.42 -6.72
CA THR A 86 3.43 1.71 -7.17
C THR A 86 3.10 0.81 -8.35
N VAL A 87 3.94 0.87 -9.38
CA VAL A 87 3.93 -0.05 -10.51
C VAL A 87 4.88 -1.20 -10.20
N VAL A 88 4.44 -2.42 -10.50
CA VAL A 88 5.28 -3.61 -10.40
C VAL A 88 5.53 -4.21 -11.78
N SER A 89 6.66 -4.90 -11.87
CA SER A 89 6.95 -5.87 -12.92
C SER A 89 6.74 -7.27 -12.36
N ALA A 90 6.23 -8.16 -13.20
CA ALA A 90 6.19 -9.59 -12.95
C ALA A 90 6.95 -10.26 -14.11
N ASP A 91 7.91 -11.11 -13.81
CA ASP A 91 8.67 -11.84 -14.81
C ASP A 91 7.72 -12.76 -15.62
N ASP A 92 7.89 -12.76 -16.95
CA ASP A 92 7.02 -13.47 -17.91
C ASP A 92 6.88 -14.98 -17.65
N SER A 93 7.79 -15.58 -16.86
CA SER A 93 7.78 -17.01 -16.56
C SER A 93 6.73 -17.44 -15.55
N GLU A 94 6.20 -16.52 -14.72
CA GLU A 94 5.29 -16.88 -13.62
C GLU A 94 4.05 -15.99 -13.45
N ASN A 95 3.78 -15.00 -14.33
CA ASN A 95 2.55 -14.18 -14.39
C ASN A 95 1.71 -14.24 -13.10
N VAL A 96 2.23 -13.68 -12.00
CA VAL A 96 1.59 -13.82 -10.70
C VAL A 96 0.29 -13.02 -10.73
N GLY A 97 -0.81 -13.73 -10.96
CA GLY A 97 -2.15 -13.19 -10.86
C GLY A 97 -2.59 -13.01 -9.41
N LEU A 98 -3.78 -12.44 -9.21
CA LEU A 98 -4.30 -12.17 -7.87
C LEU A 98 -4.51 -13.43 -7.01
N ASP A 99 -4.70 -14.61 -7.61
CA ASP A 99 -4.79 -15.87 -6.86
C ASP A 99 -3.44 -16.24 -6.23
N GLY A 100 -2.36 -16.21 -7.01
CA GLY A 100 -1.02 -16.46 -6.48
C GLY A 100 -0.62 -15.42 -5.42
N LEU A 101 -1.01 -14.16 -5.62
CA LEU A 101 -0.80 -13.11 -4.62
C LEU A 101 -1.65 -13.31 -3.36
N LYS A 102 -2.89 -13.79 -3.50
CA LYS A 102 -3.75 -14.11 -2.36
C LYS A 102 -3.14 -15.22 -1.52
N ASP A 103 -2.71 -16.31 -2.16
CA ASP A 103 -2.02 -17.42 -1.49
C ASP A 103 -0.74 -16.93 -0.80
N TRP A 104 0.02 -16.05 -1.46
CA TRP A 104 1.17 -15.39 -0.85
C TRP A 104 0.77 -14.61 0.40
N VAL A 105 -0.23 -13.74 0.34
CA VAL A 105 -0.65 -12.92 1.50
C VAL A 105 -1.18 -13.79 2.63
N GLU A 106 -1.99 -14.81 2.34
CA GLU A 106 -2.55 -15.72 3.35
C GLU A 106 -1.47 -16.52 4.07
N ALA A 107 -0.34 -16.80 3.42
CA ALA A 107 0.82 -17.45 4.02
C ALA A 107 1.75 -16.48 4.79
N ALA A 108 1.45 -15.18 4.87
CA ALA A 108 2.28 -14.20 5.57
C ALA A 108 2.51 -14.53 7.07
N PRO A 109 1.51 -14.98 7.86
CA PRO A 109 1.74 -15.37 9.24
C PRO A 109 2.73 -16.54 9.38
N GLU A 110 2.65 -17.54 8.51
CA GLU A 110 3.57 -18.68 8.50
C GLU A 110 5.00 -18.25 8.10
N ARG A 111 5.12 -17.33 7.14
CA ARG A 111 6.43 -16.76 6.76
C ARG A 111 7.02 -15.95 7.90
N LEU A 112 6.21 -15.14 8.59
CA LEU A 112 6.62 -14.36 9.75
C LEU A 112 7.11 -15.26 10.89
N GLU A 113 6.43 -16.36 11.17
CA GLU A 113 6.84 -17.33 12.18
C GLU A 113 8.23 -17.93 11.90
N LYS A 114 8.54 -18.23 10.64
CA LYS A 114 9.88 -18.70 10.21
C LYS A 114 10.97 -17.64 10.39
N MET A 115 10.62 -16.36 10.48
CA MET A 115 11.58 -15.28 10.71
C MET A 115 12.08 -15.22 12.15
N LYS A 116 11.42 -15.89 13.12
CA LYS A 116 11.87 -15.93 14.53
C LYS A 116 13.34 -16.30 14.68
N GLU A 117 13.79 -17.27 13.88
CA GLU A 117 15.14 -17.83 13.96
C GLU A 117 16.13 -17.14 13.01
N THR A 118 15.65 -16.71 11.83
CA THR A 118 16.52 -16.19 10.77
C THR A 118 16.65 -14.67 10.80
N GLN A 119 15.62 -13.96 11.26
CA GLN A 119 15.50 -12.50 11.22
C GLN A 119 14.71 -11.98 12.45
N PRO A 120 15.21 -12.19 13.69
CA PRO A 120 14.46 -11.95 14.92
C PRO A 120 14.04 -10.50 15.12
N GLU A 121 14.87 -9.53 14.71
CA GLU A 121 14.52 -8.11 14.80
C GLU A 121 13.30 -7.76 13.95
N MET A 122 13.23 -8.33 12.75
CA MET A 122 12.08 -8.14 11.86
C MET A 122 10.84 -8.85 12.41
N TYR A 123 10.97 -10.07 12.92
CA TYR A 123 9.87 -10.76 13.60
C TYR A 123 9.31 -9.91 14.75
N GLU A 124 10.16 -9.38 15.63
CA GLU A 124 9.73 -8.56 16.76
C GLU A 124 8.98 -7.30 16.32
N SER A 125 9.35 -6.71 15.17
CA SER A 125 8.67 -5.53 14.62
C SER A 125 7.29 -5.83 14.01
N LEU A 126 7.02 -7.08 13.63
CA LEU A 126 5.84 -7.48 12.86
C LEU A 126 4.89 -8.44 13.60
N LYS A 127 5.33 -9.07 14.67
CA LYS A 127 4.57 -10.12 15.39
C LYS A 127 3.20 -9.69 15.93
N ASN A 128 2.97 -8.39 16.05
CA ASN A 128 1.72 -7.82 16.54
C ASN A 128 0.90 -7.17 15.41
N VAL A 129 1.22 -7.47 14.15
CA VAL A 129 0.40 -7.04 13.02
C VAL A 129 -0.83 -7.94 12.96
N ASP A 130 -2.01 -7.34 13.05
CA ASP A 130 -3.28 -8.01 12.79
C ASP A 130 -3.51 -8.04 11.28
N TRP A 131 -3.76 -9.23 10.74
CA TRP A 131 -4.01 -9.47 9.32
C TRP A 131 -5.47 -9.81 9.11
N GLU A 132 -6.15 -9.03 8.27
CA GLU A 132 -7.49 -9.39 7.79
C GLU A 132 -7.39 -10.27 6.55
N ASN A 133 -8.42 -11.10 6.33
CA ASN A 133 -8.46 -11.96 5.15
C ASN A 133 -8.50 -11.10 3.88
N PRO A 134 -7.71 -11.43 2.84
CA PRO A 134 -7.75 -10.69 1.58
C PRO A 134 -9.12 -10.79 0.90
N GLU A 135 -9.60 -9.66 0.41
CA GLU A 135 -10.88 -9.56 -0.29
C GLU A 135 -10.68 -9.23 -1.77
N LYS A 136 -11.44 -9.89 -2.65
CA LYS A 136 -11.43 -9.59 -4.09
C LYS A 136 -12.53 -8.59 -4.44
N THR A 137 -12.19 -7.62 -5.29
CA THR A 137 -13.12 -6.64 -5.84
C THR A 137 -12.69 -6.22 -7.26
N THR A 138 -13.37 -5.23 -7.82
CA THR A 138 -13.06 -4.67 -9.15
C THR A 138 -13.08 -3.15 -9.07
N VAL A 139 -12.09 -2.51 -9.70
CA VAL A 139 -11.97 -1.05 -9.81
C VAL A 139 -11.69 -0.70 -11.26
N ASN A 140 -12.55 0.11 -11.90
CA ASN A 140 -12.40 0.55 -13.30
C ASN A 140 -12.07 -0.59 -14.30
N GLY A 141 -12.64 -1.78 -14.08
CA GLY A 141 -12.41 -2.96 -14.92
C GLY A 141 -11.10 -3.71 -14.64
N ALA A 142 -10.28 -3.26 -13.68
CA ALA A 142 -9.17 -4.01 -13.13
C ALA A 142 -9.65 -4.90 -11.98
N ASP A 143 -9.16 -6.14 -11.93
CA ASP A 143 -9.35 -7.00 -10.77
C ASP A 143 -8.48 -6.48 -9.63
N VAL A 144 -9.00 -6.51 -8.40
CA VAL A 144 -8.31 -5.99 -7.22
C VAL A 144 -8.32 -7.01 -6.09
N LEU A 145 -7.16 -7.18 -5.44
CA LEU A 145 -7.04 -7.85 -4.15
C LEU A 145 -6.77 -6.80 -3.08
N CYS A 146 -7.72 -6.63 -2.16
CA CYS A 146 -7.62 -5.75 -1.01
C CYS A 146 -7.05 -6.52 0.18
N VAL A 147 -6.01 -5.97 0.80
CA VAL A 147 -5.35 -6.54 1.98
C VAL A 147 -5.28 -5.46 3.05
N LYS A 148 -5.88 -5.73 4.21
CA LYS A 148 -5.89 -4.82 5.35
C LYS A 148 -5.08 -5.38 6.49
N THR A 149 -4.21 -4.54 7.05
CA THR A 149 -3.43 -4.85 8.24
C THR A 149 -3.53 -3.72 9.27
N ALA A 150 -3.42 -4.08 10.55
CA ALA A 150 -3.34 -3.11 11.63
C ALA A 150 -2.11 -3.39 12.50
N SER A 151 -1.39 -2.34 12.87
CA SER A 151 -0.24 -2.42 13.78
C SER A 151 -0.26 -1.24 14.74
N GLY A 152 -0.47 -1.53 16.02
CA GLY A 152 -0.62 -0.50 17.04
C GLY A 152 -1.82 0.41 16.79
N LYS A 153 -1.55 1.66 16.36
CA LYS A 153 -2.58 2.67 16.05
C LYS A 153 -2.65 3.01 14.57
N THR A 154 -2.02 2.21 13.72
CA THR A 154 -1.92 2.45 12.29
C THR A 154 -2.64 1.33 11.56
N THR A 155 -3.44 1.71 10.57
CA THR A 155 -4.08 0.82 9.62
C THR A 155 -3.45 1.03 8.26
N THR A 156 -3.08 -0.07 7.61
CA THR A 156 -2.62 -0.10 6.22
C THR A 156 -3.60 -0.89 5.39
N VAL A 157 -4.02 -0.33 4.25
CA VAL A 157 -4.84 -1.04 3.28
C VAL A 157 -4.18 -0.96 1.92
N THR A 158 -3.84 -2.12 1.38
CA THR A 158 -3.18 -2.25 0.08
C THR A 158 -4.14 -2.88 -0.92
N TYR A 159 -4.31 -2.21 -2.04
CA TYR A 159 -5.13 -2.62 -3.17
C TYR A 159 -4.19 -3.02 -4.30
N TYR A 160 -3.97 -4.33 -4.46
CA TYR A 160 -3.19 -4.86 -5.58
C TYR A 160 -4.08 -4.93 -6.81
N LEU A 161 -3.67 -4.30 -7.91
CA LEU A 161 -4.44 -4.23 -9.14
C LEU A 161 -3.84 -5.17 -10.20
N ALA A 162 -4.69 -5.94 -10.84
CA ALA A 162 -4.35 -6.80 -11.96
C ALA A 162 -5.21 -6.47 -13.18
N LYS A 163 -4.62 -6.64 -14.35
CA LYS A 163 -5.30 -6.55 -15.65
C LYS A 163 -4.78 -7.68 -16.52
N GLU A 164 -5.68 -8.33 -17.25
CA GLU A 164 -5.34 -9.45 -18.15
C GLU A 164 -4.63 -10.62 -17.43
N GLY A 165 -4.97 -10.85 -16.15
CA GLY A 165 -4.46 -11.98 -15.37
C GLY A 165 -3.09 -11.76 -14.72
N ALA A 166 -2.46 -10.60 -14.90
CA ALA A 166 -1.17 -10.27 -14.29
C ALA A 166 -1.27 -9.03 -13.39
N ILE A 167 -0.50 -9.01 -12.30
CA ILE A 167 -0.37 -7.84 -11.43
C ILE A 167 0.27 -6.66 -12.18
N ALA A 168 -0.38 -5.50 -12.12
CA ALA A 168 0.11 -4.27 -12.73
C ALA A 168 0.77 -3.33 -11.70
N GLY A 169 0.32 -3.40 -10.45
CA GLY A 169 0.87 -2.64 -9.34
C GLY A 169 -0.09 -2.60 -8.16
N TYR A 170 0.10 -1.64 -7.26
CA TYR A 170 -0.74 -1.49 -6.07
C TYR A 170 -0.88 -0.03 -5.65
N VAL A 171 -1.96 0.24 -4.92
CA VAL A 171 -2.14 1.46 -4.13
C VAL A 171 -2.20 1.09 -2.66
N SER A 172 -1.36 1.69 -1.82
CA SER A 172 -1.34 1.46 -0.37
C SER A 172 -1.70 2.74 0.38
N VAL A 173 -2.68 2.63 1.27
CA VAL A 173 -3.16 3.72 2.13
C VAL A 173 -2.71 3.41 3.55
N VAL A 174 -1.96 4.33 4.17
CA VAL A 174 -1.44 4.20 5.53
C VAL A 174 -1.90 5.38 6.38
N LEU A 175 -2.68 5.10 7.42
CA LEU A 175 -3.33 6.10 8.25
C LEU A 175 -3.38 5.66 9.72
N PRO A 176 -3.51 6.61 10.67
CA PRO A 176 -4.01 6.30 12.00
C PRO A 176 -5.35 5.56 11.90
N THR A 177 -5.52 4.49 12.67
CA THR A 177 -6.72 3.63 12.64
C THR A 177 -8.01 4.42 12.83
N SER A 178 -8.01 5.39 13.75
CA SER A 178 -9.17 6.27 13.97
C SER A 178 -9.52 7.14 12.76
N GLU A 179 -8.52 7.56 11.98
CA GLU A 179 -8.73 8.34 10.77
C GLU A 179 -9.20 7.46 9.62
N TYR A 180 -8.66 6.25 9.49
CA TYR A 180 -9.13 5.27 8.52
C TYR A 180 -10.61 4.92 8.76
N ASP A 181 -10.98 4.55 9.99
CA ASP A 181 -12.35 4.14 10.30
C ASP A 181 -13.38 5.24 10.05
N ALA A 182 -13.01 6.49 10.32
CA ALA A 182 -13.87 7.65 10.08
C ALA A 182 -14.03 8.00 8.59
N ASN A 183 -13.04 7.67 7.75
CA ASN A 183 -12.93 8.20 6.38
C ASN A 183 -12.72 7.14 5.29
N LYS A 184 -12.81 5.85 5.61
CA LYS A 184 -12.53 4.74 4.67
C LYS A 184 -13.20 4.92 3.31
N GLY A 185 -14.46 5.39 3.29
CA GLY A 185 -15.20 5.59 2.05
C GLY A 185 -14.59 6.63 1.11
N ILE A 186 -13.84 7.62 1.63
CA ILE A 186 -13.12 8.58 0.80
C ILE A 186 -11.88 7.94 0.19
N TYR A 187 -11.12 7.18 0.97
CA TYR A 187 -9.93 6.48 0.49
C TYR A 187 -10.28 5.40 -0.53
N GLU A 188 -11.37 4.66 -0.30
CA GLU A 188 -11.93 3.71 -1.26
C GLU A 188 -12.31 4.41 -2.57
N LYS A 189 -12.90 5.62 -2.53
CA LYS A 189 -13.21 6.41 -3.73
C LYS A 189 -11.95 6.91 -4.47
N ILE A 190 -10.93 7.35 -3.74
CA ILE A 190 -9.62 7.73 -4.33
C ILE A 190 -9.04 6.53 -5.07
N VAL A 191 -8.95 5.38 -4.42
CA VAL A 191 -8.44 4.14 -5.04
C VAL A 191 -9.32 3.73 -6.22
N ALA A 192 -10.64 3.90 -6.13
CA ALA A 192 -11.58 3.60 -7.19
C ALA A 192 -11.38 4.45 -8.47
N THR A 193 -10.61 5.54 -8.41
CA THR A 193 -10.22 6.32 -9.61
C THR A 193 -9.03 5.72 -10.35
N THR A 194 -8.37 4.70 -9.77
CA THR A 194 -7.16 4.12 -10.34
C THR A 194 -7.44 3.46 -11.68
N THR A 195 -6.58 3.72 -12.66
CA THR A 195 -6.65 3.15 -14.01
C THR A 195 -5.31 2.54 -14.41
N ILE A 196 -5.37 1.50 -15.24
CA ILE A 196 -4.21 0.83 -15.86
C ILE A 196 -4.31 1.08 -17.36
N SER A 197 -3.39 1.88 -17.91
CA SER A 197 -3.32 2.17 -19.35
C SER A 197 -2.72 1.01 -20.13
#